data_AF-A0A2D7RVF9-F1
#
_entry.id   AF-A0A2D7RVF9-F1
#
_cell.length_a   1.000
_cell.length_b   1.000
_cell.length_c   1.000
_cell.angle_alpha   90.00
_cell.angle_beta   90.00
_cell.angle_gamma   90.00
#
_symmetry.space_group_name_H-M   'P 1'
#
loop_
_entity.id
_entity.type
_entity.pdbx_description
1 polymer ?
#
loop_
_entity_poly.entity_id
_entity_poly.type
_entity_poly.pdbx_seq_one_letter_code
_entity_poly.pdbx_strand_id
1 'polypeptide(L)'
;MSALKIIPSFFSSHTFYWGDWHRDSVFGPQRALRISPARSTVIRKMPYTVHNDTPIAPPDMIRLLWATTNRLTRSGKILGAGQRISTYDSLKAITINAAYQHFD
;
A
#
# COMPACT_ATOMS: atom_id res chain seq x y z
N MET A 1 8.94 5.45 13.29
CA MET A 1 8.50 6.33 12.19
C MET A 1 7.85 7.60 12.73
N SER A 2 6.72 7.54 13.44
CA SER A 2 6.04 8.74 13.98
C SER A 2 6.94 9.66 14.82
N ALA A 3 7.64 9.12 15.82
CA ALA A 3 8.54 9.90 16.68
C ALA A 3 9.67 10.61 15.91
N LEU A 4 10.04 10.09 14.74
CA LEU A 4 11.08 10.62 13.85
C LEU A 4 10.49 11.44 12.69
N LYS A 5 9.17 11.69 12.68
CA LYS A 5 8.46 12.40 11.61
C LYS A 5 8.66 11.82 10.20
N ILE A 6 8.91 10.51 10.10
CA ILE A 6 9.11 9.83 8.82
C ILE A 6 7.76 9.64 8.12
N ILE A 7 7.70 9.98 6.83
CA ILE A 7 6.58 9.70 5.92
C ILE A 7 6.92 8.43 5.12
N PRO A 8 6.28 7.27 5.41
CA PRO A 8 6.53 6.07 4.64
C PRO A 8 5.86 6.14 3.27
N SER A 9 6.55 5.61 2.26
CA SER A 9 6.01 5.35 0.93
C SER A 9 5.85 3.83 0.75
N PHE A 10 4.64 3.38 0.42
CA PHE A 10 4.32 1.95 0.32
C PHE A 10 4.11 1.50 -1.12
N PHE A 11 4.74 0.39 -1.50
CA PHE A 11 4.52 -0.27 -2.77
C PHE A 11 3.22 -1.09 -2.77
N SER A 12 2.05 -0.44 -2.69
CA SER A 12 0.79 -1.14 -2.43
C SER A 12 0.30 -2.04 -3.59
N SER A 13 0.68 -1.76 -4.85
CA SER A 13 0.26 -2.61 -5.98
C SER A 13 0.84 -4.03 -5.90
N HIS A 14 1.89 -4.27 -5.10
CA HIS A 14 2.43 -5.60 -4.92
C HIS A 14 1.47 -6.59 -4.24
N THR A 15 0.41 -6.11 -3.57
CA THR A 15 -0.62 -6.99 -3.00
C THR A 15 -1.37 -7.71 -4.11
N PHE A 16 -1.54 -7.06 -5.26
CA PHE A 16 -2.14 -7.66 -6.44
C PHE A 16 -1.12 -8.51 -7.19
N TYR A 17 0.00 -7.92 -7.62
CA TYR A 17 0.96 -8.58 -8.52
C TYR A 17 1.66 -9.79 -7.88
N TRP A 18 2.07 -9.67 -6.62
CA TRP A 18 2.88 -10.69 -5.93
C TRP A 18 2.27 -11.13 -4.59
N GLY A 19 1.04 -10.75 -4.26
CA GLY A 19 0.46 -11.05 -2.95
C GLY A 19 0.35 -12.55 -2.66
N ASP A 20 0.03 -13.35 -3.68
CA ASP A 20 0.02 -14.82 -3.57
C ASP A 20 1.43 -15.36 -3.31
N TRP A 21 2.44 -14.90 -4.07
CA TRP A 21 3.82 -15.33 -3.89
C TRP A 21 4.39 -14.94 -2.51
N HIS A 22 4.09 -13.75 -2.03
CA HIS A 22 4.46 -13.32 -0.67
C HIS A 22 3.83 -14.20 0.41
N ARG A 23 2.55 -14.57 0.24
CA ARG A 23 1.81 -15.43 1.16
C ARG A 23 2.37 -16.86 1.18
N ASP A 24 2.63 -17.42 0.00
CA ASP A 24 2.86 -18.86 -0.15
C ASP A 24 4.36 -19.24 -0.16
N SER A 25 5.26 -18.33 -0.52
CA SER A 25 6.70 -18.63 -0.69
C SER A 25 7.62 -17.80 0.21
N VAL A 26 7.43 -16.48 0.30
CA VAL A 26 8.45 -15.59 0.90
C VAL A 26 8.23 -15.34 2.39
N PHE A 27 7.03 -14.89 2.75
CA PHE A 27 6.75 -14.42 4.11
C PHE A 27 5.89 -15.39 4.92
N GLY A 28 5.16 -16.27 4.24
CA GLY A 28 4.17 -17.13 4.85
C GLY A 28 2.86 -16.40 5.14
N PRO A 29 1.82 -17.14 5.54
CA PRO A 29 0.45 -16.64 5.59
C PRO A 29 0.24 -15.53 6.62
N GLN A 30 1.04 -15.46 7.68
CA GLN A 30 0.87 -14.45 8.75
C GLN A 30 1.54 -13.11 8.41
N ARG A 31 2.82 -13.14 8.00
CA ARG A 31 3.59 -11.92 7.72
C ARG A 31 3.14 -11.24 6.44
N ALA A 32 2.70 -12.01 5.43
CA ALA A 32 2.20 -11.47 4.17
C ALA A 32 0.95 -10.57 4.34
N LEU A 33 0.15 -10.77 5.39
CA LEU A 33 -1.02 -9.93 5.68
C LEU A 33 -0.65 -8.47 5.99
N ARG A 34 0.62 -8.20 6.33
CA ARG A 34 1.10 -6.88 6.77
C ARG A 34 1.95 -6.16 5.74
N ILE A 35 2.15 -6.70 4.54
CA ILE A 35 2.87 -5.97 3.48
C ILE A 35 2.11 -4.69 3.11
N SER A 36 2.84 -3.59 2.93
CA SER A 36 2.28 -2.24 2.69
C SER A 36 1.15 -1.87 3.67
N PRO A 37 1.44 -1.70 4.98
CA PRO A 37 0.41 -1.59 6.03
C PRO A 37 -0.22 -0.17 6.12
N ALA A 38 -0.93 0.26 5.06
CA ALA A 38 -1.50 1.61 4.95
C ALA A 38 -2.52 1.94 6.05
N ARG A 39 -3.38 1.01 6.49
CA ARG A 39 -4.31 1.30 7.61
C ARG A 39 -3.57 1.62 8.91
N SER A 40 -2.39 1.04 9.10
CA SER A 40 -1.57 1.29 10.28
C SER A 40 -1.11 2.74 10.38
N THR A 41 -0.81 3.41 9.25
CA THR A 41 -0.46 4.84 9.23
C THR A 41 -1.69 5.71 9.42
N VAL A 42 -2.83 5.35 8.81
CA VAL A 42 -4.12 6.03 9.03
C VAL A 42 -4.50 6.07 10.52
N ILE A 43 -4.47 4.92 11.21
CA ILE A 43 -4.82 4.84 12.64
C ILE A 43 -3.86 5.69 13.49
N ARG A 44 -2.59 5.76 13.10
CA ARG A 44 -1.56 6.55 13.79
C ARG A 44 -1.57 8.02 13.40
N LYS A 45 -2.52 8.47 12.57
CA LYS A 45 -2.62 9.83 12.04
C LYS A 45 -1.32 10.32 11.40
N MET A 46 -0.61 9.40 10.74
CA MET A 46 0.63 9.71 10.04
C MET A 46 0.34 9.97 8.56
N PRO A 47 0.94 10.99 7.94
CA PRO A 47 0.98 11.08 6.48
C PRO A 47 1.71 9.86 5.92
N TYR A 48 1.31 9.44 4.72
CA TYR A 48 1.92 8.32 4.00
C TYR A 48 1.58 8.44 2.52
N THR A 49 2.35 7.75 1.70
CA THR A 49 2.17 7.71 0.25
C THR A 49 2.14 6.28 -0.26
N VAL A 50 1.69 6.11 -1.50
CA VAL A 50 1.74 4.83 -2.21
C VAL A 50 2.29 5.03 -3.62
N HIS A 51 3.02 4.05 -4.14
CA HIS A 51 3.67 4.13 -5.45
C HIS A 51 3.60 2.78 -6.21
N ASN A 52 3.92 2.83 -7.51
CA ASN A 52 4.04 1.66 -8.37
C ASN A 52 5.47 1.17 -8.59
N ASP A 53 6.47 1.93 -8.15
CA ASP A 53 7.88 1.59 -8.36
C ASP A 53 8.20 1.30 -9.84
N THR A 54 7.65 2.12 -10.74
CA THR A 54 7.80 1.94 -12.18
C THR A 54 9.29 1.98 -12.55
N PRO A 55 9.79 1.05 -13.40
CA PRO A 55 9.03 0.15 -14.29
C PRO A 55 8.63 -1.21 -13.71
N ILE A 56 8.88 -1.48 -12.43
CA ILE A 56 8.61 -2.79 -11.82
C ILE A 56 7.11 -3.13 -11.86
N ALA A 57 6.24 -2.19 -11.49
CA ALA A 57 4.83 -2.25 -11.85
C ALA A 57 4.49 -1.12 -12.85
N PRO A 58 3.53 -1.36 -13.77
CA PRO A 58 3.04 -0.33 -14.69
C PRO A 58 2.57 0.92 -13.93
N PRO A 59 2.70 2.12 -14.51
CA PRO A 59 2.26 3.38 -13.90
C PRO A 59 0.72 3.57 -13.93
N ASP A 60 -0.04 2.51 -13.65
CA ASP A 60 -1.50 2.54 -13.59
C ASP A 60 -1.96 2.97 -12.18
N MET A 61 -2.39 4.22 -12.08
CA MET A 61 -2.82 4.82 -10.80
C MET A 61 -4.20 4.31 -10.35
N ILE A 62 -5.06 3.89 -11.28
CA ILE A 62 -6.36 3.30 -10.94
C ILE A 62 -6.13 1.90 -10.35
N ARG A 63 -5.22 1.12 -10.91
CA ARG A 63 -4.80 -0.17 -10.33
C ARG A 63 -4.17 0.00 -8.96
N LEU A 64 -3.30 1.00 -8.77
CA LEU A 64 -2.68 1.28 -7.48
C LEU A 64 -3.73 1.63 -6.42
N LEU A 65 -4.66 2.52 -6.75
CA LEU A 65 -5.78 2.88 -5.87
C LEU A 65 -6.64 1.65 -5.54
N TRP A 66 -6.97 0.84 -6.55
CA TRP A 66 -7.75 -0.38 -6.37
C TRP A 66 -7.03 -1.40 -5.49
N ALA A 67 -5.72 -1.62 -5.69
CA ALA A 67 -4.93 -2.57 -4.92
C ALA A 67 -4.80 -2.13 -3.46
N THR A 68 -4.58 -0.84 -3.22
CA THR A 68 -4.44 -0.26 -1.88
C THR A 68 -5.73 -0.39 -1.07
N THR A 69 -6.88 -0.21 -1.72
CA THR A 69 -8.21 -0.25 -1.07
C THR A 69 -8.76 -1.67 -0.94
N ASN A 70 -8.67 -2.50 -1.98
CA ASN A 70 -9.27 -3.83 -2.01
C ASN A 70 -8.34 -4.92 -1.49
N ARG A 71 -7.02 -4.77 -1.66
CA ARG A 71 -5.99 -5.73 -1.25
C ARG A 71 -6.28 -7.16 -1.72
N LEU A 72 -6.75 -7.31 -2.95
CA LEU A 72 -6.97 -8.60 -3.60
C LEU A 72 -5.71 -9.03 -4.33
N THR A 73 -5.33 -10.30 -4.17
CA THR A 73 -4.26 -10.94 -4.93
C THR A 73 -4.75 -11.33 -6.33
N ARG A 74 -3.83 -11.74 -7.22
CA ARG A 74 -4.17 -12.25 -8.56
C ARG A 74 -5.11 -13.45 -8.54
N SER A 75 -4.99 -14.33 -7.54
CA SER A 75 -5.91 -15.46 -7.35
C SER A 75 -7.27 -15.07 -6.73
N GLY A 76 -7.52 -13.78 -6.51
CA GLY A 76 -8.78 -13.27 -5.96
C GLY A 76 -8.91 -13.42 -4.44
N LYS A 77 -7.83 -13.73 -3.73
CA LYS A 77 -7.83 -13.82 -2.25
C LYS A 77 -7.56 -12.46 -1.63
N ILE A 78 -8.19 -12.20 -0.48
CA ILE A 78 -7.92 -10.97 0.28
C ILE A 78 -6.63 -11.15 1.08
N LEU A 79 -5.67 -10.24 0.90
CA LEU A 79 -4.40 -10.25 1.63
C LEU A 79 -4.36 -9.14 2.68
N GLY A 80 -4.65 -9.49 3.93
CA GLY A 80 -4.58 -8.54 5.05
C GLY A 80 -5.71 -7.51 5.05
N ALA A 81 -6.96 -7.98 5.19
CA ALA A 81 -8.15 -7.12 5.19
C ALA A 81 -8.05 -5.94 6.19
N GLY A 82 -7.41 -6.15 7.34
CA GLY A 82 -7.18 -5.10 8.35
C GLY A 82 -6.24 -3.97 7.92
N GLN A 83 -5.57 -4.08 6.77
CA GLN A 83 -4.75 -3.02 6.18
C GLN A 83 -5.45 -2.25 5.06
N ARG A 84 -6.72 -2.52 4.77
CA ARG A 84 -7.53 -1.74 3.82
C ARG A 84 -7.76 -0.32 4.34
N ILE A 85 -7.86 0.62 3.41
CA ILE A 85 -8.16 2.02 3.67
C ILE A 85 -9.34 2.48 2.80
N SER A 86 -9.90 3.65 3.11
CA SER A 86 -10.93 4.24 2.25
C SER A 86 -10.34 4.66 0.90
N THR A 87 -11.17 4.71 -0.13
CA THR A 87 -10.77 5.26 -1.43
C THR A 87 -10.26 6.69 -1.32
N TYR A 88 -10.89 7.49 -0.45
CA TYR A 88 -10.46 8.87 -0.21
C TYR A 88 -9.07 8.95 0.43
N ASP A 89 -8.76 8.09 1.41
CA ASP A 89 -7.41 8.03 1.98
C ASP A 89 -6.38 7.58 0.96
N SER A 90 -6.73 6.63 0.09
CA SER A 90 -5.85 6.20 -1.01
C SER A 90 -5.60 7.33 -2.01
N LEU A 91 -6.62 8.12 -2.35
CA LEU A 91 -6.48 9.27 -3.25
C LEU A 91 -5.55 10.33 -2.64
N LYS A 92 -5.68 10.63 -1.35
CA LYS A 92 -4.75 11.54 -0.66
C LYS A 92 -3.32 11.00 -0.67
N ALA A 93 -3.14 9.71 -0.45
CA ALA A 93 -1.82 9.06 -0.46
C ALA A 93 -1.13 9.12 -1.83
N ILE A 94 -1.92 9.12 -2.92
CA ILE A 94 -1.43 9.22 -4.31
C ILE A 94 -1.18 10.68 -4.71
N THR A 95 -1.92 11.64 -4.14
CA THR A 95 -1.90 13.05 -4.57
C THR A 95 -1.30 13.96 -3.50
N ILE A 96 -2.12 14.57 -2.65
CA ILE A 96 -1.69 15.65 -1.74
C ILE A 96 -0.58 15.23 -0.77
N ASN A 97 -0.58 13.98 -0.30
CA ASN A 97 0.48 13.50 0.59
C ASN A 97 1.79 13.27 -0.18
N ALA A 98 1.70 12.83 -1.44
CA ALA A 98 2.87 12.63 -2.29
C ALA A 98 3.50 13.96 -2.65
N ALA A 99 2.69 14.95 -3.03
CA ALA A 99 3.15 16.32 -3.23
C ALA A 99 3.83 16.88 -1.97
N TYR A 100 3.21 16.70 -0.79
CA TYR A 100 3.79 17.14 0.48
C TYR A 100 5.11 16.42 0.82
N GLN A 101 5.20 15.11 0.58
CA GLN A 101 6.41 14.35 0.87
C GLN A 101 7.60 14.75 -0.01
N HIS A 102 7.34 15.18 -1.25
CA HIS A 102 8.35 15.63 -2.20
C HIS A 102 8.56 17.15 -2.22
N PHE A 103 7.91 17.88 -1.32
CA PHE A 103 8.04 19.32 -1.22
C PHE A 103 9.38 19.67 -0.55
N ASP A 104 10.17 20.52 -1.22
CA ASP A 104 11.47 21.04 -0.73
C ASP A 104 11.33 21.90 0.54
#